data_AF-G1Q434-F1
#
_entry.id   AF-G1Q434-F1
#
_cell.length_a   1.000
_cell.length_b   1.000
_cell.length_c   1.000
_cell.angle_alpha   90.00
_cell.angle_beta   90.00
_cell.angle_gamma   90.00
#
_symmetry.space_group_name_H-M   'P 1'
#
loop_
_entity.id
_entity.type
_entity.pdbx_description
1 polymer ?
#
loop_
_entity_poly.entity_id
_entity_poly.type
_entity_poly.pdbx_seq_one_letter_code
_entity_poly.pdbx_strand_id
1 'polypeptide(L)'
;MGRKKVRPRLIAELARRVRALRERRERPRDSQLYALDYETLTRPYSGRRLPMRAWADVRRESRLPAAARPPPRSSAWGRLVTRKSWLWQHDEPCYWRLTRVRPDYTAQNLDHGKAWGILTFKGKTESEAREIEHTMYHDWRLVPKHEEAAFTAFTPAPEDTLRSVPYPPLLRAMILAERRKNGDPSTEEPVLSLERVPIEPWDYPEKQEAKKRAKGTPV
;
A
#
# COMPACT_ATOMS: atom_id res chain seq x y z
N MET A 1 -49.71 5.12 14.19
CA MET A 1 -48.62 4.48 13.42
C MET A 1 -47.96 3.38 14.26
N GLY A 2 -48.50 2.17 14.24
CA GLY A 2 -47.99 1.06 15.08
C GLY A 2 -46.75 0.41 14.46
N ARG A 3 -45.60 0.44 15.17
CA ARG A 3 -44.38 -0.27 14.75
C ARG A 3 -44.68 -1.78 14.65
N LYS A 4 -44.60 -2.34 13.42
CA LYS A 4 -44.70 -3.80 13.20
C LYS A 4 -43.61 -4.51 14.00
N LYS A 5 -43.99 -5.38 14.95
CA LYS A 5 -43.05 -6.20 15.74
C LYS A 5 -42.36 -7.22 14.83
N VAL A 6 -41.04 -7.13 14.71
CA VAL A 6 -40.22 -8.11 13.97
C VAL A 6 -40.09 -9.38 14.82
N ARG A 7 -40.36 -10.56 14.24
CA ARG A 7 -40.16 -11.85 14.94
C ARG A 7 -38.67 -12.08 15.21
N PRO A 8 -38.27 -12.42 16.46
CA PRO A 8 -36.88 -12.73 16.78
C PRO A 8 -36.36 -13.95 16.00
N ARG A 9 -35.19 -13.84 15.38
CA ARG A 9 -34.51 -14.96 14.68
C ARG A 9 -33.34 -15.49 15.51
N LEU A 10 -33.64 -16.23 16.57
CA LEU A 10 -32.65 -16.71 17.54
C LEU A 10 -31.56 -17.60 16.90
N ILE A 11 -31.96 -18.51 15.99
CA ILE A 11 -31.03 -19.40 15.29
C ILE A 11 -30.04 -18.61 14.41
N ALA A 12 -30.50 -17.54 13.76
CA ALA A 12 -29.64 -16.71 12.92
C ALA A 12 -28.59 -15.96 13.75
N GLU A 13 -28.95 -15.48 14.93
CA GLU A 13 -28.03 -14.84 15.88
C GLU A 13 -27.01 -15.85 16.42
N LEU A 14 -27.46 -17.06 16.79
CA LEU A 14 -26.59 -18.14 17.25
C LEU A 14 -25.59 -18.54 16.16
N ALA A 15 -26.06 -18.78 14.94
CA ALA A 15 -25.21 -19.13 13.81
C ALA A 15 -24.22 -18.00 13.45
N ARG A 16 -24.59 -16.73 13.65
CA ARG A 16 -23.66 -15.60 13.48
C ARG A 16 -22.54 -15.63 14.51
N ARG A 17 -22.87 -15.83 15.79
CA ARG A 17 -21.90 -15.90 16.90
C ARG A 17 -20.96 -17.09 16.75
N VAL A 18 -21.49 -18.27 16.43
CA VAL A 18 -20.70 -19.49 16.24
C VAL A 18 -19.74 -19.34 15.06
N ARG A 19 -20.18 -18.78 13.93
CA ARG A 19 -19.30 -18.49 12.79
C ARG A 19 -18.18 -17.52 13.15
N ALA A 20 -18.50 -16.42 13.84
CA ALA A 20 -17.48 -15.46 14.28
C ALA A 20 -16.45 -16.09 15.24
N LEU A 21 -16.89 -16.97 16.14
CA LEU A 21 -16.01 -17.71 17.04
C LEU A 21 -15.09 -18.66 16.28
N ARG A 22 -15.62 -19.43 15.33
CA ARG A 22 -14.82 -20.33 14.47
C ARG A 22 -13.84 -19.55 13.61
N GLU A 23 -14.28 -18.46 12.96
CA GLU A 23 -13.41 -17.57 12.17
C GLU A 23 -12.24 -17.02 13.00
N ARG A 24 -12.44 -16.76 14.31
CA ARG A 24 -11.37 -16.29 15.20
C ARG A 24 -10.43 -17.41 15.63
N ARG A 25 -10.97 -18.59 15.95
CA ARG A 25 -10.20 -19.74 16.47
C ARG A 25 -9.41 -20.45 15.37
N GLU A 26 -10.05 -20.70 14.24
CA GLU A 26 -9.51 -21.41 13.07
C GLU A 26 -8.94 -20.42 12.04
N ARG A 27 -8.57 -19.22 12.49
CA ARG A 27 -8.02 -18.20 11.60
C ARG A 27 -6.74 -18.73 10.95
N PRO A 28 -6.68 -18.82 9.61
CA PRO A 28 -5.48 -19.28 8.94
C PRO A 28 -4.33 -18.33 9.20
N ARG A 29 -3.13 -18.89 9.32
CA ARG A 29 -1.89 -18.14 9.59
C ARG A 29 -1.36 -17.53 8.30
N ASP A 30 -0.47 -16.54 8.44
CA ASP A 30 0.08 -15.86 7.27
C ASP A 30 1.03 -16.82 6.51
N SER A 31 1.66 -17.76 7.22
CA SER A 31 2.38 -18.91 6.64
C SER A 31 1.52 -19.76 5.70
N GLN A 32 0.29 -20.10 6.12
CA GLN A 32 -0.64 -20.93 5.34
C GLN A 32 -1.23 -20.16 4.15
N LEU A 33 -1.75 -18.95 4.41
CA LEU A 33 -2.38 -18.12 3.38
C LEU A 33 -1.43 -17.77 2.25
N TYR A 34 -0.18 -17.46 2.61
CA TYR A 34 0.79 -16.94 1.68
C TYR A 34 1.87 -17.94 1.26
N ALA A 35 1.72 -19.22 1.64
CA ALA A 35 2.52 -20.30 1.10
C ALA A 35 2.46 -20.29 -0.43
N LEU A 36 3.57 -20.67 -1.05
CA LEU A 36 3.73 -20.66 -2.49
C LEU A 36 4.58 -21.86 -2.90
N ASP A 37 4.06 -22.63 -3.85
CA ASP A 37 4.85 -23.61 -4.58
C ASP A 37 5.63 -22.90 -5.70
N TYR A 38 6.96 -22.98 -5.66
CA TYR A 38 7.85 -22.28 -6.60
C TYR A 38 7.92 -22.94 -7.98
N GLU A 39 7.54 -24.22 -8.08
CA GLU A 39 7.50 -24.95 -9.35
C GLU A 39 6.25 -24.55 -10.15
N THR A 40 5.08 -24.71 -9.55
CA THR A 40 3.78 -24.45 -10.20
C THR A 40 3.34 -22.98 -10.12
N LEU A 41 3.94 -22.20 -9.23
CA LEU A 41 3.58 -20.81 -8.89
C LEU A 41 2.12 -20.69 -8.42
N THR A 42 1.66 -21.71 -7.69
CA THR A 42 0.32 -21.82 -7.11
C THR A 42 0.36 -21.61 -5.59
N ARG A 43 -0.68 -20.98 -5.05
CA ARG A 43 -0.89 -20.90 -3.61
C ARG A 43 -1.69 -22.13 -3.16
N PRO A 44 -1.10 -23.10 -2.43
CA PRO A 44 -1.76 -24.36 -2.11
C PRO A 44 -3.05 -24.14 -1.33
N TYR A 45 -3.08 -23.19 -0.40
CA TYR A 45 -4.27 -22.89 0.40
C TYR A 45 -5.51 -22.47 -0.41
N SER A 46 -5.32 -21.83 -1.56
CA SER A 46 -6.43 -21.30 -2.37
C SER A 46 -6.59 -21.97 -3.74
N GLY A 47 -5.64 -22.81 -4.13
CA GLY A 47 -5.50 -23.35 -5.48
C GLY A 47 -5.23 -22.32 -6.58
N ARG A 48 -5.05 -21.04 -6.25
CA ARG A 48 -4.89 -19.95 -7.24
C ARG A 48 -3.44 -19.80 -7.69
N ARG A 49 -3.26 -19.63 -9.01
CA ARG A 49 -1.97 -19.29 -9.63
C ARG A 49 -1.67 -17.80 -9.48
N LEU A 50 -0.39 -17.47 -9.33
CA LEU A 50 0.08 -16.08 -9.37
C LEU A 50 -0.02 -15.50 -10.78
N PRO A 51 -0.20 -14.17 -10.94
CA PRO A 51 -0.19 -13.52 -12.25
C PRO A 51 1.19 -13.65 -12.91
N MET A 52 1.22 -13.87 -14.23
CA MET A 52 2.45 -14.14 -14.98
C MET A 52 3.54 -13.08 -14.79
N ARG A 53 3.16 -11.81 -14.66
CA ARG A 53 4.11 -10.70 -14.45
C ARG A 53 4.92 -10.83 -13.15
N ALA A 54 4.37 -11.49 -12.12
CA ALA A 54 5.05 -11.66 -10.84
C ALA A 54 6.01 -12.87 -10.81
N TRP A 55 6.00 -13.74 -11.83
CA TRP A 55 6.73 -15.01 -11.79
C TRP A 55 8.25 -14.83 -11.74
N ALA A 56 8.78 -13.85 -12.45
CA ALA A 56 10.21 -13.56 -12.47
C ALA A 56 10.69 -13.08 -11.08
N ASP A 57 9.92 -12.20 -10.46
CA ASP A 57 10.26 -11.58 -9.18
C ASP A 57 10.17 -12.59 -8.04
N VAL A 58 9.16 -13.46 -8.06
CA VAL A 58 9.00 -14.58 -7.11
C VAL A 58 10.24 -15.47 -7.01
N ARG A 59 10.96 -15.67 -8.13
CA ARG A 59 12.11 -16.57 -8.18
C ARG A 59 13.42 -15.89 -7.79
N ARG A 60 13.50 -14.56 -7.86
CA ARG A 60 14.75 -13.79 -7.69
C ARG A 60 14.77 -12.96 -6.42
N GLU A 61 13.65 -12.36 -6.08
CA GLU A 61 13.54 -11.41 -4.99
C GLU A 61 13.03 -12.09 -3.71
N SER A 62 13.20 -11.40 -2.58
CA SER A 62 12.82 -11.91 -1.26
C SER A 62 11.55 -11.25 -0.72
N ARG A 63 10.90 -11.93 0.21
CA ARG A 63 9.81 -11.36 1.03
C ARG A 63 10.40 -10.44 2.11
N LEU A 64 9.62 -9.50 2.62
CA LEU A 64 10.11 -8.55 3.63
C LEU A 64 10.62 -9.23 4.91
N PRO A 65 9.90 -10.18 5.54
CA PRO A 65 10.39 -10.81 6.77
C PRO A 65 11.68 -11.61 6.55
N ALA A 66 11.84 -12.20 5.37
CA ALA A 66 13.07 -12.88 4.97
C ALA A 66 14.22 -11.89 4.72
N ALA A 67 13.95 -10.79 4.01
CA ALA A 67 14.93 -9.73 3.73
C ALA A 67 15.37 -8.96 4.98
N ALA A 68 14.49 -8.81 5.97
CA ALA A 68 14.76 -8.17 7.25
C ALA A 68 15.49 -9.08 8.26
N ARG A 69 15.85 -10.31 7.87
CA ARG A 69 16.52 -11.31 8.71
C ARG A 69 18.07 -11.32 8.74
N PRO A 70 18.86 -10.30 8.31
CA PRO A 70 20.31 -10.47 8.37
C PRO A 70 20.80 -10.56 9.82
N PRO A 71 21.81 -11.40 10.08
CA PRO A 71 22.50 -11.41 11.35
C PRO A 71 23.31 -10.11 11.54
N PRO A 72 23.41 -9.58 12.78
CA PRO A 72 22.77 -10.07 14.00
C PRO A 72 21.29 -9.64 14.15
N ARG A 73 20.45 -10.57 14.61
CA ARG A 73 18.97 -10.48 14.78
C ARG A 73 18.47 -9.24 15.54
N SER A 74 19.33 -8.61 16.35
CA SER A 74 19.01 -7.42 17.15
C SER A 74 19.16 -6.10 16.38
N SER A 75 19.79 -6.10 15.20
CA SER A 75 20.14 -4.88 14.45
C SER A 75 19.27 -4.64 13.21
N ALA A 76 18.16 -5.38 13.01
CA ALA A 76 17.25 -5.13 11.89
C ALA A 76 16.36 -3.88 12.10
N TRP A 77 16.28 -3.38 13.34
CA TRP A 77 15.51 -2.19 13.68
C TRP A 77 16.26 -0.94 13.20
N GLY A 78 15.51 0.01 12.65
CA GLY A 78 16.07 1.23 12.07
C GLY A 78 16.71 1.04 10.69
N ARG A 79 16.75 -0.18 10.15
CA ARG A 79 17.28 -0.45 8.80
C ARG A 79 16.30 -0.02 7.71
N LEU A 80 16.88 0.29 6.55
CA LEU A 80 16.13 0.69 5.36
C LEU A 80 15.85 -0.52 4.48
N VAL A 81 14.57 -0.73 4.18
CA VAL A 81 14.13 -1.67 3.15
C VAL A 81 13.51 -0.93 1.99
N THR A 82 13.86 -1.35 0.77
CA THR A 82 13.32 -0.80 -0.47
C THR A 82 12.67 -1.90 -1.29
N ARG A 83 12.00 -1.51 -2.37
CA ARG A 83 11.34 -2.42 -3.30
C ARG A 83 12.00 -2.35 -4.66
N LYS A 84 12.17 -3.50 -5.31
CA LYS A 84 12.69 -3.56 -6.69
C LYS A 84 11.77 -2.79 -7.64
N SER A 85 10.46 -2.87 -7.47
CA SER A 85 9.50 -2.08 -8.24
C SER A 85 9.74 -0.56 -8.14
N TRP A 86 10.11 -0.06 -6.96
CA TRP A 86 10.36 1.36 -6.76
C TRP A 86 11.68 1.80 -7.37
N LEU A 87 12.74 1.00 -7.20
CA LEU A 87 14.05 1.27 -7.80
C LEU A 87 13.98 1.37 -9.33
N TRP A 88 13.00 0.72 -9.97
CA TRP A 88 12.83 0.76 -11.43
C TRP A 88 11.90 1.89 -11.88
N GLN A 89 11.07 2.41 -10.99
CA GLN A 89 10.00 3.36 -11.32
C GLN A 89 10.35 4.80 -10.94
N HIS A 90 11.13 4.98 -9.88
CA HIS A 90 11.48 6.28 -9.31
C HIS A 90 12.99 6.38 -9.12
N ASP A 91 13.56 7.50 -9.58
CA ASP A 91 14.95 7.85 -9.30
C ASP A 91 15.12 8.36 -7.86
N GLU A 92 14.06 8.90 -7.28
CA GLU A 92 14.07 9.42 -5.92
C GLU A 92 14.03 8.29 -4.88
N PRO A 93 14.67 8.47 -3.71
CA PRO A 93 14.77 7.39 -2.75
C PRO A 93 13.40 7.08 -2.13
N CYS A 94 13.03 5.81 -2.27
CA CYS A 94 11.81 5.24 -1.73
C CYS A 94 12.17 4.05 -0.82
N TYR A 95 11.85 4.16 0.46
CA TYR A 95 12.19 3.14 1.44
C TYR A 95 11.30 3.19 2.67
N TRP A 96 11.25 2.08 3.39
CA TRP A 96 10.72 2.01 4.74
C TRP A 96 11.84 1.89 5.74
N ARG A 97 11.77 2.70 6.80
CA ARG A 97 12.59 2.53 8.00
C ARG A 97 11.87 1.62 8.97
N LEU A 98 12.39 0.41 9.17
CA LEU A 98 11.74 -0.60 10.01
C LEU A 98 11.73 -0.19 11.49
N THR A 99 10.55 -0.14 12.11
CA THR A 99 10.41 0.14 13.55
C THR A 99 10.01 -1.10 14.34
N ARG A 100 9.15 -1.95 13.77
CA ARG A 100 8.68 -3.17 14.42
C ARG A 100 8.49 -4.28 13.39
N VAL A 101 8.84 -5.50 13.76
CA VAL A 101 8.54 -6.70 12.97
C VAL A 101 7.86 -7.72 13.88
N ARG A 102 6.70 -8.23 13.46
CA ARG A 102 5.98 -9.31 14.12
C ARG A 102 6.01 -10.55 13.21
N PRO A 103 7.01 -11.43 13.38
CA PRO A 103 7.11 -12.64 12.58
C PRO A 103 5.97 -13.61 12.92
N ASP A 104 5.61 -14.45 11.95
CA ASP A 104 4.73 -15.58 12.15
C ASP A 104 5.55 -16.78 12.63
N TYR A 105 5.47 -17.07 13.93
CA TYR A 105 6.21 -18.17 14.56
C TYR A 105 5.79 -19.57 14.09
N THR A 106 4.68 -19.68 13.34
CA THR A 106 4.28 -20.97 12.75
C THR A 106 5.07 -21.32 11.50
N ALA A 107 5.76 -20.35 10.89
CA ALA A 107 6.61 -20.60 9.74
C ALA A 107 7.98 -21.10 10.20
N GLN A 108 8.42 -22.25 9.67
CA GLN A 108 9.72 -22.86 10.01
C GLN A 108 10.89 -21.89 9.78
N ASN A 109 10.81 -21.06 8.73
CA ASN A 109 11.86 -20.13 8.36
C ASN A 109 11.60 -18.67 8.82
N LEU A 110 10.52 -18.42 9.56
CA LEU A 110 10.09 -17.07 9.98
C LEU A 110 10.02 -16.07 8.81
N ASP A 111 9.68 -16.59 7.62
CA ASP A 111 9.63 -15.86 6.35
C ASP A 111 8.28 -15.17 6.08
N HIS A 112 7.34 -15.33 7.01
CA HIS A 112 6.03 -14.70 7.01
C HIS A 112 5.86 -13.78 8.22
N GLY A 113 5.01 -12.75 8.10
CA GLY A 113 4.67 -11.88 9.20
C GLY A 113 4.23 -10.49 8.79
N LYS A 114 4.13 -9.61 9.79
CA LYS A 114 3.82 -8.19 9.63
C LYS A 114 5.02 -7.34 10.00
N ALA A 115 5.11 -6.16 9.39
CA ALA A 115 6.10 -5.16 9.73
C ALA A 115 5.47 -3.78 9.81
N TRP A 116 6.09 -2.90 10.59
CA TRP A 116 5.75 -1.50 10.72
C TRP A 116 7.02 -0.69 10.48
N GLY A 117 6.85 0.50 9.93
CA GLY A 117 7.94 1.40 9.65
C GLY A 117 7.48 2.79 9.31
N ILE A 118 8.45 3.69 9.17
CA ILE A 118 8.24 5.05 8.67
C ILE A 118 8.52 5.03 7.17
N LEU A 119 7.57 5.47 6.35
CA LEU A 119 7.76 5.57 4.91
C LEU A 119 8.54 6.84 4.58
N THR A 120 9.51 6.71 3.69
CA THR A 120 10.05 7.83 2.93
C THR A 120 9.75 7.54 1.46
N PHE A 121 8.89 8.35 0.84
CA PHE A 121 8.49 8.16 -0.55
C PHE A 121 8.88 9.40 -1.35
N LYS A 122 9.68 9.21 -2.40
CA LYS A 122 10.26 10.29 -3.20
C LYS A 122 10.92 11.38 -2.36
N GLY A 123 11.70 10.96 -1.36
CA GLY A 123 12.36 11.85 -0.41
C GLY A 123 11.45 12.53 0.64
N LYS A 124 10.12 12.35 0.57
CA LYS A 124 9.20 12.87 1.59
C LYS A 124 9.02 11.84 2.71
N THR A 125 9.46 12.18 3.90
CA THR A 125 9.35 11.33 5.10
C THR A 125 8.00 11.54 5.78
N GLU A 126 7.28 10.45 6.05
CA GLU A 126 6.11 10.48 6.93
C GLU A 126 6.51 10.73 8.39
N SER A 127 5.62 11.34 9.17
CA SER A 127 5.85 11.63 10.60
C SER A 127 5.67 10.41 11.49
N GLU A 128 4.72 9.54 11.15
CA GLU A 128 4.31 8.41 11.99
C GLU A 128 4.66 7.07 11.34
N ALA A 129 4.96 6.08 12.18
CA ALA A 129 5.15 4.72 11.71
C ALA A 129 3.80 4.02 11.47
N ARG A 130 3.63 3.38 10.32
CA ARG A 130 2.42 2.64 9.95
C ARG A 130 2.71 1.19 9.55
N GLU A 131 1.67 0.35 9.51
CA GLU A 131 1.78 -1.03 9.04
C GLU A 131 2.17 -1.05 7.55
N ILE A 132 3.25 -1.78 7.24
CA ILE A 132 3.77 -1.92 5.89
C ILE A 132 2.86 -2.89 5.12
N GLU A 133 2.38 -2.46 3.95
CA GLU A 133 1.63 -3.32 3.04
C GLU A 133 2.55 -4.24 2.21
N HIS A 134 1.96 -5.25 1.56
CA HIS A 134 2.67 -6.13 0.63
C HIS A 134 3.94 -6.82 1.19
N THR A 135 4.02 -7.03 2.52
CA THR A 135 5.16 -7.72 3.17
C THR A 135 5.43 -9.11 2.59
N MET A 136 4.39 -9.74 2.05
CA MET A 136 4.40 -11.09 1.48
C MET A 136 4.86 -11.15 0.03
N TYR A 137 5.07 -10.01 -0.63
CA TYR A 137 5.49 -9.97 -2.03
C TYR A 137 6.98 -10.25 -2.13
N HIS A 138 7.39 -10.91 -3.21
CA HIS A 138 8.79 -11.11 -3.56
C HIS A 138 9.27 -9.90 -4.36
N ASP A 139 9.51 -8.81 -3.66
CA ASP A 139 9.90 -7.53 -4.26
C ASP A 139 10.82 -6.73 -3.32
N TRP A 140 11.11 -7.26 -2.13
CA TRP A 140 11.80 -6.51 -1.10
C TRP A 140 13.30 -6.75 -1.16
N ARG A 141 14.03 -5.64 -1.02
CA ARG A 141 15.49 -5.61 -0.93
C ARG A 141 15.90 -4.82 0.30
N LEU A 142 17.00 -5.24 0.90
CA LEU A 142 17.57 -4.58 2.05
C LEU A 142 18.72 -3.67 1.61
N VAL A 143 18.69 -2.41 2.04
CA VAL A 143 19.76 -1.47 1.72
C VAL A 143 20.97 -1.77 2.63
N PRO A 144 22.17 -2.05 2.09
CA PRO A 144 23.37 -2.26 2.88
C PRO A 144 23.73 -1.03 3.73
N LYS A 145 24.18 -1.25 4.97
CA LYS A 145 24.47 -0.16 5.93
C LYS A 145 25.43 0.91 5.40
N HIS A 146 26.43 0.50 4.60
CA HIS A 146 27.41 1.43 4.03
C HIS A 146 26.84 2.28 2.88
N GLU A 147 25.75 1.83 2.24
CA GLU A 147 25.06 2.56 1.17
C GLU A 147 23.87 3.38 1.70
N GLU A 148 23.42 3.16 2.94
CA GLU A 148 22.25 3.84 3.51
C GLU A 148 22.38 5.38 3.44
N ALA A 149 23.57 5.93 3.74
CA ALA A 149 23.80 7.38 3.68
C ALA A 149 23.72 7.93 2.24
N ALA A 150 24.29 7.22 1.27
CA ALA A 150 24.25 7.61 -0.14
C ALA A 150 22.84 7.46 -0.72
N PHE A 151 22.11 6.42 -0.32
CA PHE A 151 20.74 6.16 -0.76
C PHE A 151 19.76 7.20 -0.19
N THR A 152 19.96 7.66 1.05
CA THR A 152 19.12 8.71 1.65
C THR A 152 19.48 10.12 1.16
N ALA A 153 20.65 10.32 0.55
CA ALA A 153 21.04 11.61 0.03
C ALA A 153 20.13 12.02 -1.14
N PHE A 154 19.24 12.97 -0.89
CA PHE A 154 18.31 13.51 -1.89
C PHE A 154 18.19 15.02 -1.73
N THR A 155 18.30 15.72 -2.85
CA THR A 155 18.03 17.16 -2.92
C THR A 155 16.62 17.34 -3.47
N PRO A 156 15.67 17.84 -2.68
CA PRO A 156 14.31 18.05 -3.16
C PRO A 156 14.32 19.08 -4.30
N ALA A 157 13.78 18.68 -5.44
CA ALA A 157 13.53 19.62 -6.53
C ALA A 157 12.53 20.70 -6.05
N PRO A 158 12.70 21.96 -6.46
CA PRO A 158 11.74 23.00 -6.13
C PRO A 158 10.35 22.61 -6.64
N GLU A 159 9.37 22.62 -5.76
CA GLU A 159 7.99 22.32 -6.15
C GLU A 159 7.38 23.55 -6.82
N ASP A 160 7.18 23.52 -8.14
CA ASP A 160 6.43 24.58 -8.83
C ASP A 160 4.97 24.58 -8.35
N THR A 161 4.60 25.64 -7.64
CA THR A 161 3.43 25.69 -6.76
C THR A 161 2.12 26.05 -7.45
N LEU A 162 2.14 26.63 -8.65
CA LEU A 162 0.92 27.15 -9.28
C LEU A 162 0.82 26.74 -10.74
N ARG A 163 -0.20 25.95 -11.07
CA ARG A 163 -0.57 25.64 -12.46
C ARG A 163 -1.94 26.25 -12.74
N SER A 164 -1.94 27.46 -13.29
CA SER A 164 -3.12 28.03 -13.92
C SER A 164 -3.30 27.37 -15.28
N VAL A 165 -4.45 26.74 -15.51
CA VAL A 165 -4.76 26.03 -16.77
C VAL A 165 -5.94 26.73 -17.44
N PRO A 166 -5.94 26.93 -18.77
CA PRO A 166 -7.08 27.50 -19.45
C PRO A 166 -8.32 26.61 -19.32
N TYR A 167 -9.50 27.23 -19.22
CA TYR A 167 -10.76 26.47 -19.29
C TYR A 167 -10.91 25.77 -20.65
N PRO A 168 -11.58 24.61 -20.69
CA PRO A 168 -11.88 23.94 -21.94
C PRO A 168 -12.77 24.84 -22.83
N PRO A 169 -12.72 24.66 -24.17
CA PRO A 169 -13.23 25.64 -25.13
C PRO A 169 -14.69 26.07 -24.91
N LEU A 170 -15.56 25.13 -24.55
CA LEU A 170 -16.98 25.41 -24.31
C LEU A 170 -17.19 26.27 -23.05
N LEU A 171 -16.57 25.89 -21.93
CA LEU A 171 -16.70 26.64 -20.67
C LEU A 171 -16.09 28.03 -20.80
N ARG A 172 -14.94 28.16 -21.48
CA ARG A 172 -14.35 29.45 -21.81
C ARG A 172 -15.32 30.35 -22.56
N ALA A 173 -15.97 29.82 -23.61
CA ALA A 173 -16.94 30.58 -24.40
C ALA A 173 -18.16 31.01 -23.58
N MET A 174 -18.68 30.13 -22.72
CA MET A 174 -19.81 30.43 -21.83
C MET A 174 -19.47 31.55 -20.85
N ILE A 175 -18.32 31.48 -20.18
CA ILE A 175 -17.88 32.51 -19.22
C ILE A 175 -17.73 33.87 -19.90
N LEU A 176 -17.14 33.91 -21.10
CA LEU A 176 -16.99 35.15 -21.87
C LEU A 176 -18.35 35.72 -22.33
N ALA A 177 -19.31 34.86 -22.70
CA ALA A 177 -20.65 35.29 -23.07
C ALA A 177 -21.42 35.88 -21.88
N GLU A 178 -21.29 35.28 -20.69
CA GLU A 178 -21.91 35.78 -19.46
C GLU A 178 -21.34 37.13 -19.02
N ARG A 179 -20.01 37.31 -19.08
CA ARG A 179 -19.37 38.61 -18.77
C ARG A 179 -19.90 39.73 -19.67
N ARG A 180 -20.02 39.45 -20.97
CA ARG A 180 -20.59 40.39 -21.94
C ARG A 180 -22.05 40.72 -21.63
N LYS A 181 -22.84 39.73 -21.20
CA LYS A 181 -24.24 39.93 -20.81
C LYS A 181 -24.37 40.79 -19.54
N ASN A 182 -23.45 40.65 -18.59
CA ASN A 182 -23.45 41.39 -17.33
C ASN A 182 -22.82 42.80 -17.45
N GLY A 183 -22.26 43.16 -18.60
CA GLY A 183 -21.65 44.47 -18.85
C GLY A 183 -20.23 44.61 -18.29
N ASP A 184 -19.56 43.51 -17.94
CA ASP A 184 -18.17 43.56 -17.45
C ASP A 184 -17.18 43.80 -18.59
N PRO A 185 -16.32 44.84 -18.53
CA PRO A 185 -15.34 45.15 -19.57
C PRO A 185 -14.02 44.36 -19.45
N SER A 186 -13.97 43.32 -18.61
CA SER A 186 -12.74 42.54 -18.39
C SER A 186 -12.32 41.73 -19.63
N THR A 187 -11.10 41.99 -20.10
CA THR A 187 -10.44 41.29 -21.22
C THR A 187 -9.57 40.11 -20.77
N GLU A 188 -9.54 39.81 -19.47
CA GLU A 188 -8.72 38.75 -18.91
C GLU A 188 -9.22 37.37 -19.33
N GLU A 189 -8.30 36.50 -19.78
CA GLU A 189 -8.66 35.12 -20.08
C GLU A 189 -9.11 34.40 -18.80
N PRO A 190 -10.26 33.70 -18.82
CA PRO A 190 -10.65 32.90 -17.70
C PRO A 190 -9.67 31.73 -17.58
N VAL A 191 -9.02 31.64 -16.42
CA VAL A 191 -8.09 30.56 -16.06
C VAL A 191 -8.62 29.81 -14.86
N LEU A 192 -8.46 28.49 -14.89
CA LEU A 192 -8.77 27.62 -13.77
C LEU A 192 -7.52 27.54 -12.88
N SER A 193 -7.62 28.12 -11.69
CA SER A 193 -6.60 27.98 -10.65
C SER A 193 -6.67 26.56 -10.10
N LEU A 194 -5.77 25.69 -10.57
CA LEU A 194 -5.58 24.38 -9.97
C LEU A 194 -4.67 24.55 -8.76
N GLU A 195 -5.26 24.73 -7.59
CA GLU A 195 -4.56 24.33 -6.36
C GLU A 195 -4.17 22.86 -6.55
N ARG A 196 -2.89 22.52 -6.36
CA ARG A 196 -2.44 21.13 -6.44
C ARG A 196 -3.19 20.34 -5.37
N VAL A 197 -4.26 19.65 -5.76
CA VAL A 197 -4.67 18.45 -5.04
C VAL A 197 -3.46 17.51 -5.17
N PRO A 198 -2.81 17.11 -4.06
CA PRO A 198 -1.69 16.18 -4.15
C PRO A 198 -2.22 14.85 -4.68
N ILE A 199 -2.09 14.64 -6.00
CA ILE A 199 -2.40 13.36 -6.63
C ILE A 199 -1.21 12.46 -6.30
N GLU A 200 -1.40 11.63 -5.28
CA GLU A 200 -0.44 10.58 -4.96
C GLU A 200 -0.31 9.64 -6.18
N PRO A 201 0.92 9.22 -6.54
CA PRO A 201 1.12 8.23 -7.58
C PRO A 201 0.34 6.94 -7.31
N TRP A 202 -0.03 6.22 -8.35
CA TRP A 202 -0.83 4.98 -8.25
C TRP A 202 -0.14 3.88 -7.43
N ASP A 203 1.19 3.95 -7.27
CA ASP A 203 2.01 3.02 -6.52
C ASP A 203 2.39 3.51 -5.11
N TYR A 204 1.76 4.61 -4.65
CA TYR A 204 1.89 5.09 -3.29
C TYR A 204 1.31 4.06 -2.29
N PRO A 205 2.01 3.77 -1.18
CA PRO A 205 1.54 2.77 -0.22
C PRO A 205 0.23 3.14 0.46
N GLU A 206 -0.77 2.27 0.32
CA GLU A 206 -2.05 2.42 1.01
C GLU A 206 -1.94 2.01 2.49
N LYS A 207 -2.87 2.50 3.33
CA LYS A 207 -2.92 2.12 4.75
C LYS A 207 -3.39 0.66 4.90
N GLN A 208 -2.46 -0.25 5.18
CA GLN A 208 -2.74 -1.68 5.37
C GLN A 208 -3.75 -1.95 6.51
N GLU A 209 -3.81 -1.10 7.53
CA GLU A 209 -4.73 -1.22 8.66
C GLU A 209 -6.21 -1.16 8.26
N ALA A 210 -6.52 -0.44 7.18
CA ALA A 210 -7.87 -0.35 6.63
C ALA A 210 -8.23 -1.55 5.73
N LYS A 211 -7.23 -2.32 5.26
CA LYS A 211 -7.46 -3.44 4.34
C LYS A 211 -8.03 -4.65 5.07
N LYS A 212 -9.18 -5.15 4.59
CA LYS A 212 -9.77 -6.41 5.05
C LYS A 212 -8.85 -7.57 4.67
N ARG A 213 -8.56 -8.44 5.64
CA ARG A 213 -7.83 -9.68 5.38
C ARG A 213 -8.67 -10.65 4.54
N ALA A 214 -8.01 -11.39 3.64
CA ALA A 214 -8.66 -12.39 2.81
C ALA A 214 -9.36 -13.45 3.68
N LYS A 215 -10.66 -13.65 3.44
CA LYS A 215 -11.41 -14.81 3.93
C LYS A 215 -11.23 -15.93 2.90
N GLY A 216 -10.07 -16.58 2.92
CA GLY A 216 -9.87 -17.78 2.11
C GLY A 216 -10.36 -18.99 2.88
N THR A 217 -11.28 -19.76 2.30
CA THR A 217 -11.54 -21.13 2.73
C THR A 217 -10.46 -22.02 2.10
N PRO A 218 -9.84 -22.95 2.85
CA PRO A 218 -8.92 -23.90 2.25
C PRO A 218 -9.64 -24.72 1.18
N VAL A 219 -8.98 -24.96 0.04
CA VAL A 219 -9.46 -25.78 -1.08
C VAL A 219 -8.67 -27.08 -1.11
#